data_AF-A0A2W6Z1N6-F1
#
_entry.id   AF-A0A2W6Z1N6-F1
#
_cell.length_a   1.000
_cell.length_b   1.000
_cell.length_c   1.000
_cell.angle_alpha   90.00
_cell.angle_beta   90.00
_cell.angle_gamma   90.00
#
_symmetry.space_group_name_H-M   'P 1'
#
loop_
_entity.id
_entity.type
_entity.pdbx_description
1 polymer ?
#
loop_
_entity_poly.entity_id
_entity_poly.type
_entity_poly.pdbx_seq_one_letter_code
_entity_poly.pdbx_strand_id
1 'polypeptide(L)'
;MTPERAEEIVSAINYRAFISLGMADKAGSLDGVTLAEMLEAKSVVLGMNVTARERAVGDGTSYSTSVVPDDRLIAAVYVFEHYRPSREPILDLPHDGFLGKRKVLAVVAMAPDDFEKDEE
;
A
#
# COMPACT_ATOMS: atom_id res chain seq x y z
N MET A 1 0.99 16.01 -8.46
CA MET A 1 2.24 15.51 -7.82
C MET A 1 3.44 15.67 -8.75
N THR A 2 4.69 15.78 -8.24
CA THR A 2 5.91 15.76 -9.09
C THR A 2 6.37 14.32 -9.39
N PRO A 3 7.07 14.05 -10.50
CA PRO A 3 7.59 12.71 -10.83
C PRO A 3 8.47 12.12 -9.73
N GLU A 4 9.39 12.92 -9.19
CA GLU A 4 10.34 12.47 -8.16
C GLU A 4 9.61 12.07 -6.87
N ARG A 5 8.61 12.86 -6.48
CA ARG A 5 7.79 12.55 -5.30
C ARG A 5 6.95 11.28 -5.51
N ALA A 6 6.45 11.07 -6.73
CA ALA A 6 5.71 9.86 -7.06
C ALA A 6 6.60 8.61 -6.97
N GLU A 7 7.84 8.68 -7.46
CA GLU A 7 8.81 7.60 -7.36
C GLU A 7 9.21 7.30 -5.92
N GLU A 8 9.39 8.33 -5.08
CA GLU A 8 9.64 8.18 -3.64
C GLU A 8 8.50 7.41 -2.95
N ILE A 9 7.26 7.83 -3.15
CA ILE A 9 6.08 7.19 -2.55
C ILE A 9 5.95 5.75 -3.04
N VAL A 10 6.07 5.51 -4.34
CA VAL A 10 5.97 4.16 -4.92
C VAL A 10 7.08 3.24 -4.41
N SER A 11 8.32 3.74 -4.34
CA SER A 11 9.44 2.98 -3.79
C SER A 11 9.21 2.64 -2.32
N ALA A 12 8.75 3.63 -1.55
CA ALA A 12 8.45 3.46 -0.14
C ALA A 12 7.37 2.39 0.09
N ILE A 13 6.30 2.39 -0.70
CA ILE A 13 5.25 1.36 -0.66
C ILE A 13 5.83 -0.02 -1.01
N ASN A 14 6.61 -0.13 -2.08
CA ASN A 14 7.20 -1.41 -2.50
C ASN A 14 8.15 -1.99 -1.44
N TYR A 15 8.97 -1.17 -0.80
CA TYR A 15 9.91 -1.63 0.22
C TYR A 15 9.23 -2.21 1.46
N ARG A 16 8.00 -1.77 1.78
CA ARG A 16 7.22 -2.34 2.88
C ARG A 16 6.85 -3.81 2.64
N ALA A 17 6.74 -4.25 1.39
CA ALA A 17 6.55 -5.67 1.07
C ALA A 17 7.77 -6.53 1.45
N PHE A 18 8.94 -5.92 1.67
CA PHE A 18 10.20 -6.61 2.01
C PHE A 18 10.64 -6.41 3.46
N ILE A 19 9.82 -5.78 4.32
CA ILE A 19 10.15 -5.61 5.75
C ILE A 19 10.41 -6.96 6.43
N SER A 20 9.62 -7.99 6.09
CA SER A 20 9.81 -9.36 6.62
C SER A 20 11.14 -10.00 6.23
N LEU A 21 11.81 -9.47 5.19
CA LEU A 21 13.13 -9.91 4.74
C LEU A 21 14.27 -9.08 5.35
N GLY A 22 13.98 -8.23 6.34
CA GLY A 22 14.97 -7.40 7.03
C GLY A 22 15.38 -6.13 6.27
N MET A 23 14.59 -5.68 5.28
CA MET A 23 14.86 -4.47 4.48
C MET A 23 14.11 -3.22 4.99
N ALA A 24 13.82 -3.16 6.30
CA ALA A 24 12.99 -2.11 6.88
C ALA A 24 13.62 -0.71 6.78
N ASP A 25 14.95 -0.62 6.83
CA ASP A 25 15.74 0.61 6.70
C ASP A 25 15.59 1.30 5.34
N LYS A 26 15.23 0.54 4.30
CA LYS A 26 15.04 1.05 2.93
C LYS A 26 13.65 1.59 2.65
N ALA A 27 12.70 1.39 3.56
CA ALA A 27 11.30 1.67 3.30
C ALA A 27 10.97 3.16 3.13
N GLY A 28 11.79 4.08 3.64
CA GLY A 28 11.46 5.51 3.63
C GLY A 28 10.16 5.83 4.40
N SER A 29 9.87 7.11 4.59
CA SER A 29 8.67 7.54 5.32
C SER A 29 7.48 7.80 4.38
N LEU A 30 6.30 7.38 4.84
CA LEU A 30 4.99 7.73 4.25
C LEU A 30 4.18 8.64 5.20
N ASP A 31 4.83 9.26 6.18
CA ASP A 31 4.16 10.15 7.14
C ASP A 31 3.46 11.30 6.42
N GLY A 32 2.17 11.49 6.72
CA GLY A 32 1.34 12.52 6.11
C GLY A 32 0.93 12.25 4.66
N VAL A 33 1.30 11.10 4.08
CA VAL A 33 0.86 10.73 2.73
C VAL A 33 -0.52 10.10 2.79
N THR A 34 -1.49 10.71 2.12
CA THR A 34 -2.87 10.20 2.05
C THR A 34 -3.00 9.04 1.08
N LEU A 35 -4.06 8.23 1.22
CA LEU A 35 -4.37 7.16 0.26
C LEU A 35 -4.55 7.70 -1.17
N ALA A 36 -5.13 8.89 -1.32
CA ALA A 36 -5.30 9.53 -2.62
C ALA A 36 -3.94 9.85 -3.27
N GLU A 37 -2.98 10.37 -2.49
CA GLU A 37 -1.63 10.62 -2.97
C GLU A 37 -0.88 9.34 -3.34
N MET A 38 -1.08 8.24 -2.60
CA MET A 38 -0.50 6.95 -2.97
C MET A 38 -1.02 6.42 -4.31
N LEU A 39 -2.32 6.58 -4.58
CA LEU A 39 -2.94 6.20 -5.86
C LEU A 39 -2.54 7.14 -7.00
N GLU A 40 -2.41 8.44 -6.73
CA GLU A 40 -1.89 9.43 -7.68
C GLU A 40 -0.44 9.08 -8.06
N ALA A 41 0.42 8.78 -7.07
CA ALA A 41 1.81 8.40 -7.28
C ALA A 41 1.93 7.18 -8.21
N LYS A 42 1.12 6.14 -7.96
CA LYS A 42 1.01 4.97 -8.86
C LYS A 42 0.67 5.39 -10.30
N SER A 43 -0.33 6.26 -10.47
CA SER A 43 -0.78 6.71 -11.79
C SER A 43 0.29 7.49 -12.53
N VAL A 44 1.03 8.35 -11.82
CA VAL A 44 2.17 9.12 -12.36
C VAL A 44 3.28 8.18 -12.83
N VAL A 45 3.72 7.23 -12.01
CA VAL A 45 4.79 6.29 -12.36
C VAL A 45 4.38 5.36 -13.52
N LEU A 46 3.12 4.95 -13.60
CA LEU A 46 2.60 4.23 -14.77
C LEU A 46 2.70 5.07 -16.05
N GLY A 47 2.33 6.36 -15.99
CA GLY A 47 2.48 7.29 -17.10
C GLY A 47 3.93 7.49 -17.53
N MET A 48 4.86 7.54 -16.57
CA MET A 48 6.30 7.62 -16.83
C MET A 48 6.81 6.37 -17.57
N ASN A 49 6.41 5.18 -17.11
CA ASN A 49 6.76 3.92 -17.75
C ASN A 49 6.25 3.85 -19.21
N VAL A 50 5.01 4.29 -19.46
CA VAL A 50 4.45 4.36 -20.82
C VAL A 50 5.26 5.31 -21.68
N THR A 51 5.55 6.52 -21.18
CA THR A 51 6.31 7.54 -21.91
C THR A 51 7.74 7.05 -22.23
N ALA A 52 8.40 6.40 -21.28
CA ALA A 52 9.74 5.84 -21.48
C ALA A 52 9.75 4.76 -22.55
N ARG A 53 8.73 3.88 -22.53
CA ARG A 53 8.54 2.85 -23.56
C ARG A 53 8.33 3.45 -24.94
N GLU A 54 7.44 4.44 -25.06
CA GLU A 54 7.12 5.07 -26.35
C GLU A 54 8.35 5.75 -26.97
N ARG A 55 9.14 6.47 -26.17
CA ARG A 55 10.40 7.07 -26.61
C ARG A 55 11.40 6.02 -27.09
N ALA A 56 11.61 4.98 -26.29
CA ALA A 56 12.54 3.92 -26.65
C ALA A 56 12.15 3.17 -27.93
N VAL A 57 10.85 2.94 -28.16
CA VAL A 57 10.35 2.37 -29.42
C VAL A 57 10.60 3.31 -30.59
N GLY A 58 10.38 4.62 -30.42
CA GLY A 58 10.63 5.62 -31.47
C GLY A 58 12.12 5.76 -31.82
N ASP A 59 12.99 5.73 -30.82
CA ASP A 59 14.44 5.94 -30.96
C ASP A 59 15.21 4.62 -31.24
N GLY A 60 14.55 3.46 -31.14
CA GLY A 60 15.20 2.15 -31.27
C GLY A 60 16.16 1.83 -30.12
N THR A 61 15.92 2.40 -28.94
CA THR A 61 16.78 2.27 -27.75
C THR A 61 16.14 1.37 -26.68
N SER A 62 16.88 1.09 -25.60
CA SER A 62 16.35 0.40 -24.43
C SER A 62 15.74 1.40 -23.42
N TYR A 63 14.81 0.93 -22.59
CA TYR A 63 14.23 1.69 -21.49
C TYR A 63 14.19 0.86 -20.21
N SER A 64 14.15 1.52 -19.06
CA SER A 64 13.83 0.88 -17.78
C SER A 64 12.36 1.09 -17.45
N THR A 65 11.81 0.23 -16.59
CA THR A 65 10.45 0.32 -16.08
C THR A 65 10.50 0.25 -14.57
N SER A 66 9.89 1.21 -13.91
CA SER A 66 9.74 1.21 -12.45
C SER A 66 8.63 0.24 -12.05
N VAL A 67 8.86 -0.54 -10.99
CA VAL A 67 7.86 -1.46 -10.45
C VAL A 67 6.76 -0.65 -9.76
N VAL A 68 5.50 -0.92 -10.13
CA VAL A 68 4.34 -0.22 -9.58
C VAL A 68 3.56 -1.16 -8.67
N PRO A 69 3.24 -0.77 -7.42
CA PRO A 69 2.48 -1.60 -6.50
C PRO A 69 1.04 -1.81 -6.97
N ASP A 70 0.51 -2.99 -6.67
CA ASP A 70 -0.93 -3.27 -6.82
C ASP A 70 -1.76 -2.47 -5.80
N ASP A 71 -3.02 -2.17 -6.12
CA ASP A 71 -3.91 -1.41 -5.22
C ASP A 71 -4.07 -2.10 -3.86
N ARG A 72 -4.00 -3.44 -3.82
CA ARG A 72 -4.06 -4.20 -2.57
C ARG A 72 -2.85 -3.95 -1.68
N LEU A 73 -1.66 -3.82 -2.27
CA LEU A 73 -0.45 -3.50 -1.52
C LEU A 73 -0.50 -2.06 -1.00
N ILE A 74 -0.96 -1.12 -1.83
CA ILE A 74 -1.16 0.28 -1.43
C ILE A 74 -2.12 0.35 -0.23
N ALA A 75 -3.27 -0.34 -0.32
CA ALA A 75 -4.25 -0.38 0.76
C ALA A 75 -3.68 -1.02 2.03
N ALA A 76 -2.96 -2.13 1.91
CA ALA A 76 -2.33 -2.80 3.05
C ALA A 76 -1.30 -1.91 3.74
N VAL A 77 -0.46 -1.21 2.97
CA VAL A 77 0.53 -0.26 3.48
C VAL A 77 -0.16 0.92 4.16
N TYR A 78 -1.17 1.51 3.54
CA TYR A 78 -1.92 2.61 4.15
C TYR A 78 -2.56 2.19 5.47
N VAL A 79 -3.18 1.02 5.51
CA VAL A 79 -3.76 0.49 6.75
C VAL A 79 -2.69 0.29 7.81
N PHE A 80 -1.54 -0.28 7.45
CA PHE A 80 -0.43 -0.53 8.37
C PHE A 80 0.14 0.75 8.97
N GLU A 81 0.29 1.81 8.17
CA GLU A 81 0.86 3.09 8.64
C GLU A 81 -0.12 3.93 9.47
N HIS A 82 -1.42 3.87 9.14
CA HIS A 82 -2.40 4.80 9.71
C HIS A 82 -3.34 4.19 10.75
N TYR A 83 -3.37 2.86 10.89
CA TYR A 83 -4.25 2.17 11.83
C TYR A 83 -3.46 1.29 12.79
N ARG A 84 -3.81 1.37 14.08
CA ARG A 84 -3.31 0.42 15.07
C ARG A 84 -4.04 -0.91 14.90
N PRO A 85 -3.33 -2.05 14.97
CA PRO A 85 -3.99 -3.35 15.02
C PRO A 85 -4.99 -3.41 16.19
N SER A 86 -6.19 -3.89 15.91
CA SER A 86 -7.25 -4.14 16.87
C SER A 86 -8.16 -5.25 16.37
N ARG A 87 -8.61 -6.11 17.28
CA ARG A 87 -9.67 -7.10 16.99
C ARG A 87 -11.06 -6.44 16.92
N GLU A 88 -11.17 -5.20 17.35
CA GLU A 88 -12.39 -4.41 17.18
C GLU A 88 -12.56 -3.98 15.72
N PRO A 89 -13.80 -3.99 15.23
CA PRO A 89 -14.06 -3.67 13.84
C PRO A 89 -13.99 -2.17 13.57
N ILE A 90 -13.24 -1.78 12.54
CA ILE A 90 -13.19 -0.41 12.02
C ILE A 90 -14.32 -0.11 11.04
N LEU A 91 -14.97 -1.15 10.51
CA LEU A 91 -16.12 -1.05 9.64
C LEU A 91 -17.08 -2.20 9.94
N ASP A 92 -18.35 -1.88 10.09
CA ASP A 92 -19.41 -2.86 10.31
C ASP A 92 -20.62 -2.47 9.47
N LEU A 93 -20.85 -3.24 8.40
CA LEU A 93 -21.90 -2.99 7.42
C LEU A 93 -22.94 -4.11 7.46
N PRO A 94 -24.24 -3.78 7.41
CA PRO A 94 -25.28 -4.78 7.27
C PRO A 94 -25.19 -5.45 5.88
N HIS A 95 -25.34 -6.78 5.86
CA HIS A 95 -25.43 -7.59 4.65
C HIS A 95 -26.74 -8.41 4.71
N ASP A 96 -27.76 -7.90 4.01
CA ASP A 96 -29.11 -8.45 3.85
C ASP A 96 -30.06 -8.41 5.07
N GLY A 97 -30.79 -7.29 5.22
CA GLY A 97 -32.01 -7.23 6.06
C GLY A 97 -31.79 -7.11 7.57
N PHE A 98 -32.90 -6.96 8.32
CA PHE A 98 -32.93 -6.59 9.75
C PHE A 98 -32.36 -7.66 10.71
N LEU A 99 -32.29 -8.93 10.27
CA LEU A 99 -31.63 -10.06 10.96
C LEU A 99 -30.41 -10.58 10.16
N GLY A 100 -29.91 -9.74 9.25
CA GLY A 100 -28.90 -10.09 8.25
C GLY A 100 -27.51 -10.35 8.80
N LYS A 101 -26.72 -11.06 7.98
CA LYS A 101 -25.28 -11.21 8.21
C LYS A 101 -24.63 -9.82 8.26
N ARG A 102 -23.56 -9.64 9.02
CA ARG A 102 -22.79 -8.39 9.04
C ARG A 102 -21.46 -8.60 8.32
N LYS A 103 -21.04 -7.62 7.54
CA LYS A 103 -19.70 -7.56 6.94
C LYS A 103 -18.86 -6.65 7.80
N VAL A 104 -17.79 -7.22 8.33
CA VAL A 104 -16.97 -6.57 9.33
C VAL A 104 -15.52 -6.54 8.85
N LEU A 105 -14.85 -5.40 8.99
CA LEU A 105 -13.43 -5.22 8.70
C LEU A 105 -12.71 -4.83 9.98
N ALA A 106 -11.64 -5.54 10.30
CA ALA A 106 -10.74 -5.24 11.41
C ALA A 106 -9.28 -5.33 10.91
N VAL A 107 -8.38 -4.61 11.57
CA VAL A 107 -6.94 -4.63 11.27
C VAL A 107 -6.27 -5.52 12.29
N VAL A 108 -5.85 -6.72 11.90
CA VAL A 108 -5.24 -7.68 12.81
C VAL A 108 -3.75 -7.81 12.55
N ALA A 109 -2.94 -7.80 13.61
CA ALA A 109 -1.53 -8.14 13.52
C ALA A 109 -1.41 -9.67 13.40
N MET A 110 -0.66 -10.14 12.40
CA MET A 110 -0.27 -11.55 12.29
C MET A 110 1.08 -11.78 12.98
N ALA A 111 1.18 -11.48 14.27
CA ALA A 111 2.31 -11.95 15.06
C ALA A 111 2.07 -13.43 15.46
N PRO A 112 3.09 -14.30 15.47
CA PRO A 112 2.93 -15.69 15.92
C PRO A 112 2.53 -15.83 17.40
N ASP A 113 2.79 -14.83 18.26
CA ASP A 113 2.78 -15.02 19.72
C ASP A 113 1.86 -14.07 20.53
N ASP A 114 1.06 -13.19 19.90
CA ASP A 114 0.25 -12.19 20.64
C ASP A 114 -1.20 -12.65 20.96
N PHE A 115 -1.40 -13.94 21.22
CA PHE A 115 -2.72 -14.46 21.64
C PHE A 115 -2.94 -14.54 23.16
N GLU A 116 -1.93 -14.29 24.00
CA GLU A 116 -2.04 -14.51 25.44
C GLU A 116 -1.67 -13.28 26.29
N LYS A 117 -2.35 -12.14 26.14
CA LYS A 117 -2.43 -11.10 27.20
C LYS A 117 -3.71 -10.29 27.08
N ASP A 118 -4.86 -10.92 27.29
CA ASP A 118 -6.10 -10.23 27.62
C ASP A 118 -6.94 -11.12 28.55
N GLU A 119 -6.43 -11.38 29.77
CA GLU A 119 -7.24 -11.73 30.94
C GLU A 119 -6.60 -11.08 32.18
N GLU A 120 -7.07 -9.88 32.54
CA GLU A 120 -7.01 -9.33 33.91
C GLU A 120 -8.43 -9.25 34.47
#